data_AF-A0A0M8MEV9-F1
#
_entry.id   AF-A0A0M8MEV9-F1
#
_cell.length_a   1.000
_cell.length_b   1.000
_cell.length_c   1.000
_cell.angle_alpha   90.00
_cell.angle_beta   90.00
_cell.angle_gamma   90.00
#
_symmetry.space_group_name_H-M   'P 1'
#
loop_
_entity.id
_entity.type
_entity.pdbx_description
1 polymer ?
#
loop_
_entity_poly.entity_id
_entity_poly.type
_entity_poly.pdbx_seq_one_letter_code
_entity_poly.pdbx_strand_id
1 'polypeptide(L)'
;MHRLPILAAASLATIVTLTACSPAQPGDTGKTPDTAPVATTPAPDPSEAMAESEFGASATSSRGNLVKEIGQLAGTSTLDSDVVTSRFAVTDIVVDPECTSGFADTPENGHYLGVHLNVETTPELADDDFPWISFTQYDWQAYDADGKRLNDPVGNAWSCLDSGEMLPSQIGPGQSVSGWIVLDVAATEGIVVLAMGGSPTGWEWSY
;
A
#
# COMPACT_ATOMS: atom_id res chain seq x y z
N MET A 1 -54.36 37.44 15.74
CA MET A 1 -54.47 38.38 16.88
C MET A 1 -53.77 37.77 18.07
N HIS A 2 -52.71 38.44 18.58
CA HIS A 2 -52.04 38.26 19.88
C HIS A 2 -51.24 36.95 20.09
N ARG A 3 -49.98 36.90 20.57
CA ARG A 3 -48.94 37.85 21.00
C ARG A 3 -47.61 37.04 21.10
N LEU A 4 -46.48 37.61 20.67
CA LEU A 4 -45.11 37.30 21.17
C LEU A 4 -44.90 38.02 22.52
N PRO A 5 -43.74 37.98 23.25
CA PRO A 5 -42.48 37.18 23.17
C PRO A 5 -42.00 36.69 24.58
N ILE A 6 -40.85 35.96 24.73
CA ILE A 6 -39.85 36.16 25.81
C ILE A 6 -38.45 35.69 25.35
N LEU A 7 -37.45 36.55 25.57
CA LEU A 7 -35.99 36.39 25.38
C LEU A 7 -35.28 35.76 26.60
N ALA A 8 -34.10 35.16 26.39
CA ALA A 8 -32.87 35.19 27.24
C ALA A 8 -32.02 33.94 26.96
N ALA A 9 -30.69 33.88 27.02
CA ALA A 9 -29.58 34.84 27.09
C ALA A 9 -28.32 33.98 26.80
N ALA A 10 -27.51 34.32 25.80
CA ALA A 10 -26.26 33.60 25.53
C ALA A 10 -25.09 34.38 26.14
N SER A 11 -24.50 33.83 27.20
CA SER A 11 -23.44 34.46 27.97
C SER A 11 -22.06 34.22 27.36
N LEU A 12 -21.29 35.30 27.38
CA LEU A 12 -19.89 35.49 27.00
C LEU A 12 -18.87 34.64 27.79
N ALA A 13 -17.69 34.52 27.16
CA ALA A 13 -16.33 34.62 27.72
C ALA A 13 -15.51 33.32 27.87
N THR A 14 -14.42 33.23 27.11
CA THR A 14 -13.13 32.82 27.68
C THR A 14 -11.99 33.54 26.98
N ILE A 15 -11.23 34.29 27.78
CA ILE A 15 -10.08 35.12 27.43
C ILE A 15 -8.83 34.24 27.59
N VAL A 16 -7.96 34.17 26.57
CA VAL A 16 -6.61 33.61 26.72
C VAL A 16 -5.61 34.78 26.73
N THR A 17 -5.05 35.03 27.91
CA THR A 17 -3.97 36.01 28.15
C THR A 17 -2.62 35.38 27.83
N LEU A 18 -1.86 35.93 26.86
CA LEU A 18 -0.42 35.70 26.73
C LEU A 18 0.36 36.85 27.37
N THR A 19 0.99 36.56 28.50
CA THR A 19 2.12 37.26 29.13
C THR A 19 3.38 36.39 28.86
N ALA A 20 4.61 36.86 28.71
CA ALA A 20 5.25 38.14 28.97
C ALA A 20 6.52 38.26 28.10
N CYS A 21 6.84 39.47 27.65
CA CYS A 21 8.19 39.87 27.25
C CYS A 21 8.96 40.34 28.49
N SER A 22 10.20 39.91 28.67
CA SER A 22 11.18 40.54 29.56
C SER A 22 12.40 40.94 28.77
N PRO A 23 12.82 42.23 28.80
CA PRO A 23 14.13 42.64 28.31
C PRO A 23 15.10 43.06 29.43
N ALA A 24 16.37 43.07 29.02
CA ALA A 24 17.56 43.70 29.60
C ALA A 24 18.35 42.88 30.65
N GLN A 25 19.65 42.67 30.40
CA GLN A 25 20.65 43.72 30.58
C GLN A 25 22.00 43.38 29.91
N PRO A 26 22.79 44.38 29.44
CA PRO A 26 24.13 44.19 28.90
C PRO A 26 25.18 44.19 30.01
N GLY A 27 26.17 43.30 29.89
CA GLY A 27 27.39 43.27 30.69
C GLY A 27 28.57 43.01 29.79
N ASP A 28 29.30 44.08 29.48
CA ASP A 28 30.51 44.13 28.67
C ASP A 28 31.74 43.62 29.46
N THR A 29 32.79 43.32 28.70
CA THR A 29 34.21 43.20 29.05
C THR A 29 34.73 41.83 29.51
N GLY A 30 35.23 41.05 28.54
CA GLY A 30 35.91 39.80 28.88
C GLY A 30 36.59 39.05 27.74
N LYS A 31 37.61 39.66 27.11
CA LYS A 31 38.80 39.02 26.53
C LYS A 31 38.65 37.95 25.41
N THR A 32 39.51 38.16 24.40
CA THR A 32 40.00 37.25 23.34
C THR A 32 39.08 36.98 22.14
N PRO A 33 39.60 37.02 20.89
CA PRO A 33 38.90 36.51 19.72
C PRO A 33 38.79 34.99 19.86
N ASP A 34 37.58 34.48 20.05
CA ASP A 34 37.34 33.05 20.02
C ASP A 34 37.11 32.61 18.56
N THR A 35 38.12 31.97 17.98
CA THR A 35 37.98 31.13 16.79
C THR A 35 37.17 29.88 17.17
N ALA A 36 35.85 30.04 17.29
CA ALA A 36 34.93 28.92 17.32
C ALA A 36 34.93 28.23 15.94
N PRO A 37 34.93 26.89 15.87
CA PRO A 37 34.66 26.18 14.62
C PRO A 37 33.29 26.63 14.10
N VAL A 38 33.19 26.85 12.79
CA VAL A 38 31.89 26.95 12.12
C VAL A 38 31.12 25.70 12.52
N ALA A 39 30.02 25.88 13.25
CA ALA A 39 29.10 24.80 13.54
C ALA A 39 28.68 24.20 12.19
N THR A 40 29.13 22.97 11.94
CA THR A 40 28.60 22.18 10.85
C THR A 40 27.11 22.07 11.10
N THR A 41 26.30 22.75 10.31
CA THR A 41 24.88 22.42 10.18
C THR A 41 24.83 20.91 9.98
N PRO A 42 24.10 20.14 10.81
CA PRO A 42 23.93 18.73 10.55
C PRO A 42 23.44 18.59 9.11
N ALA A 43 24.17 17.81 8.30
CA ALA A 43 23.59 17.31 7.07
C ALA A 43 22.27 16.63 7.48
N PRO A 44 21.15 16.88 6.78
CA PRO A 44 19.94 16.13 7.04
C PRO A 44 20.29 14.64 7.02
N ASP A 45 19.82 13.91 8.02
CA ASP A 45 19.94 12.47 8.08
C ASP A 45 19.41 11.92 6.73
N PRO A 46 20.13 11.03 6.02
CA PRO A 46 19.61 10.43 4.78
C PRO A 46 18.23 9.79 4.96
N SER A 47 17.84 9.50 6.21
CA SER A 47 16.52 9.00 6.59
C SER A 47 15.37 10.00 6.48
N GLU A 48 15.61 11.31 6.44
CA GLU A 48 14.56 12.36 6.33
C GLU A 48 14.28 12.80 4.89
N ALA A 49 15.04 12.27 3.91
CA ALA A 49 14.92 12.61 2.49
C ALA A 49 14.09 11.60 1.67
N MET A 50 13.44 10.62 2.32
CA MET A 50 12.32 9.94 1.69
C MET A 50 11.08 10.79 1.98
N ALA A 51 10.67 11.64 1.04
CA ALA A 51 9.25 11.92 0.97
C ALA A 51 8.56 10.56 0.89
N GLU A 52 7.78 10.19 1.90
CA GLU A 52 6.97 8.97 1.84
C GLU A 52 6.13 9.08 0.56
N SER A 53 6.48 8.27 -0.44
CA SER A 53 5.60 8.09 -1.58
C SER A 53 4.24 7.63 -1.04
N GLU A 54 3.16 7.85 -1.77
CA GLU A 54 1.85 7.34 -1.35
C GLU A 54 1.82 5.81 -1.17
N PHE A 55 2.85 5.12 -1.67
CA PHE A 55 3.06 3.67 -1.56
C PHE A 55 3.93 3.26 -0.36
N GLY A 56 4.37 4.22 0.46
CA GLY A 56 5.19 4.01 1.64
C GLY A 56 6.65 3.65 1.33
N ALA A 57 7.33 3.06 2.31
CA ALA A 57 8.73 2.67 2.17
C ALA A 57 8.94 1.70 0.99
N SER A 58 10.02 1.94 0.23
CA SER A 58 10.38 1.17 -0.95
C SER A 58 11.66 0.37 -0.69
N ALA A 59 11.51 -0.83 -0.10
CA ALA A 59 12.58 -1.81 -0.01
C ALA A 59 12.49 -2.78 -1.20
N THR A 60 13.64 -3.22 -1.72
CA THR A 60 13.69 -4.21 -2.81
C THR A 60 14.31 -5.51 -2.34
N SER A 61 13.76 -6.64 -2.81
CA SER A 61 14.30 -7.96 -2.53
C SER A 61 15.49 -8.28 -3.43
N SER A 62 16.18 -9.41 -3.16
CA SER A 62 17.24 -9.91 -4.04
C SER A 62 16.74 -10.28 -5.45
N ARG A 63 15.42 -10.47 -5.61
CA ARG A 63 14.76 -10.67 -6.92
C ARG A 63 14.42 -9.36 -7.63
N GLY A 64 14.60 -8.22 -6.98
CA GLY A 64 14.26 -6.89 -7.52
C GLY A 64 12.79 -6.49 -7.35
N ASN A 65 11.98 -7.27 -6.63
CA ASN A 65 10.60 -6.89 -6.33
C ASN A 65 10.56 -5.89 -5.17
N LEU A 66 9.54 -5.03 -5.18
CA LEU A 66 9.20 -4.17 -4.05
C LEU A 66 8.60 -5.02 -2.93
N VAL A 67 9.25 -5.04 -1.78
CA VAL A 67 8.75 -5.74 -0.58
C VAL A 67 7.62 -4.93 0.03
N LYS A 68 6.50 -5.58 0.30
CA LYS A 68 5.28 -4.94 0.82
C LYS A 68 4.77 -5.65 2.08
N GLU A 69 4.20 -4.85 2.97
CA GLU A 69 3.43 -5.34 4.11
C GLU A 69 1.96 -5.53 3.73
N ILE A 70 1.25 -6.39 4.45
CA ILE A 70 -0.21 -6.51 4.34
C ILE A 70 -0.87 -5.16 4.64
N GLY A 71 -1.75 -4.71 3.76
CA GLY A 71 -2.43 -3.41 3.82
C GLY A 71 -1.61 -2.24 3.27
N GLN A 72 -0.34 -2.43 2.91
CA GLN A 72 0.47 -1.37 2.31
C GLN A 72 0.07 -1.15 0.85
N LEU A 73 -0.13 0.13 0.48
CA LEU A 73 -0.45 0.52 -0.88
C LEU A 73 0.70 0.24 -1.85
N ALA A 74 0.36 -0.38 -2.97
CA ALA A 74 1.12 -0.49 -4.20
C ALA A 74 0.33 0.19 -5.33
N GLY A 75 0.94 0.36 -6.50
CA GLY A 75 0.27 1.00 -7.61
C GLY A 75 1.08 0.97 -8.89
N THR A 76 0.41 1.28 -9.99
CA THR A 76 1.04 1.45 -11.30
C THR A 76 0.89 2.89 -11.76
N SER A 77 1.79 3.31 -12.64
CA SER A 77 1.76 4.59 -13.32
C SER A 77 1.90 4.38 -14.83
N THR A 78 1.55 5.39 -15.61
CA THR A 78 1.79 5.38 -17.05
C THR A 78 3.28 5.15 -17.36
N LEU A 79 3.61 4.45 -18.45
CA LEU A 79 5.00 4.09 -18.78
C LEU A 79 5.96 5.29 -18.91
N ASP A 80 5.45 6.45 -19.36
CA ASP A 80 6.23 7.64 -19.65
C ASP A 80 6.00 8.81 -18.67
N SER A 81 5.23 8.59 -17.60
CA SER A 81 4.97 9.63 -16.59
C SER A 81 4.64 9.06 -15.20
N ASP A 82 4.87 9.84 -14.16
CA ASP A 82 4.54 9.47 -12.77
C ASP A 82 3.03 9.60 -12.46
N VAL A 83 2.16 9.70 -13.49
CA VAL A 83 0.71 9.71 -13.30
C VAL A 83 0.25 8.32 -12.90
N VAL A 84 -0.26 8.21 -11.67
CA VAL A 84 -0.79 6.97 -11.10
C VAL A 84 -2.07 6.57 -11.81
N THR A 85 -2.09 5.33 -12.32
CA THR A 85 -3.21 4.72 -13.03
C THR A 85 -3.95 3.69 -12.18
N SER A 86 -3.28 3.13 -11.17
CA SER A 86 -3.91 2.23 -10.19
C SER A 86 -3.27 2.27 -8.82
N ARG A 87 -4.08 1.95 -7.81
CA ARG A 87 -3.69 1.71 -6.43
C ARG A 87 -4.26 0.38 -6.00
N PHE A 88 -3.46 -0.43 -5.32
CA PHE A 88 -3.94 -1.68 -4.77
C PHE A 88 -3.22 -2.03 -3.49
N ALA A 89 -3.85 -2.85 -2.66
CA ALA A 89 -3.22 -3.43 -1.48
C ALA A 89 -3.66 -4.88 -1.35
N VAL A 90 -2.71 -5.77 -1.06
CA VAL A 90 -3.03 -7.08 -0.50
C VAL A 90 -3.44 -6.86 0.94
N THR A 91 -4.69 -7.17 1.28
CA THR A 91 -5.24 -6.90 2.62
C THR A 91 -5.29 -8.14 3.50
N ASP A 92 -5.18 -9.32 2.90
CA ASP A 92 -5.12 -10.59 3.63
C ASP A 92 -4.44 -11.66 2.77
N ILE A 93 -3.76 -12.60 3.42
CA ILE A 93 -3.25 -13.83 2.80
C ILE A 93 -3.59 -15.00 3.71
N VAL A 94 -4.30 -15.98 3.16
CA VAL A 94 -4.82 -17.11 3.92
C VAL A 94 -4.37 -18.41 3.26
N VAL A 95 -3.65 -19.22 4.03
CA VAL A 95 -3.34 -20.61 3.66
C VAL A 95 -4.53 -21.49 3.99
N ASP A 96 -4.90 -22.33 3.03
CA ASP A 96 -6.06 -23.23 3.08
C ASP A 96 -7.37 -22.51 3.44
N PRO A 97 -7.79 -21.49 2.64
CA PRO A 97 -9.08 -20.85 2.83
C PRO A 97 -10.22 -21.87 2.65
N GLU A 98 -11.37 -21.59 3.28
CA GLU A 98 -12.58 -22.38 3.04
C GLU A 98 -13.04 -22.19 1.59
N CYS A 99 -13.11 -23.27 0.82
CA CYS A 99 -13.60 -23.24 -0.55
C CYS A 99 -15.13 -23.20 -0.58
N THR A 100 -15.69 -22.24 -1.31
CA THR A 100 -17.11 -21.87 -1.32
C THR A 100 -17.82 -22.16 -2.64
N SER A 101 -17.09 -22.55 -3.69
CA SER A 101 -17.64 -22.74 -5.04
C SER A 101 -18.72 -23.83 -5.13
N GLY A 102 -18.71 -24.79 -4.21
CA GLY A 102 -19.56 -25.98 -4.24
C GLY A 102 -19.09 -27.08 -5.21
N PHE A 103 -17.97 -26.87 -5.91
CA PHE A 103 -17.34 -27.84 -6.82
C PHE A 103 -15.81 -27.88 -6.68
N ALA A 104 -15.29 -27.47 -5.53
CA ALA A 104 -13.85 -27.43 -5.28
C ALA A 104 -13.21 -28.81 -5.41
N ASP A 105 -12.17 -28.87 -6.25
CA ASP A 105 -11.27 -30.02 -6.34
C ASP A 105 -10.18 -29.93 -5.27
N THR A 106 -9.45 -31.02 -5.06
CA THR A 106 -8.26 -31.01 -4.19
C THR A 106 -7.13 -30.22 -4.85
N PRO A 107 -6.37 -29.38 -4.11
CA PRO A 107 -5.21 -28.69 -4.65
C PRO A 107 -4.19 -29.71 -5.19
N GLU A 108 -3.65 -29.44 -6.38
CA GLU A 108 -2.63 -30.26 -7.04
C GLU A 108 -1.28 -30.17 -6.35
N ASN A 109 -0.93 -29.01 -5.80
CA ASN A 109 0.34 -28.76 -5.12
C ASN A 109 0.22 -28.94 -3.59
N GLY A 110 -0.99 -29.06 -3.07
CA GLY A 110 -1.27 -29.49 -1.69
C GLY A 110 -1.97 -28.44 -0.83
N HIS A 111 -1.85 -27.15 -1.16
CA HIS A 111 -2.48 -26.07 -0.41
C HIS A 111 -3.11 -25.04 -1.33
N TYR A 112 -4.27 -24.52 -0.96
CA TYR A 112 -4.77 -23.30 -1.57
C TYR A 112 -4.22 -22.10 -0.82
N LEU A 113 -3.83 -21.05 -1.56
CA LEU A 113 -3.40 -19.77 -1.01
C LEU A 113 -4.35 -18.69 -1.51
N GLY A 114 -5.22 -18.19 -0.65
CA GLY A 114 -6.07 -17.06 -0.93
C GLY A 114 -5.33 -15.75 -0.70
N VAL A 115 -5.30 -14.86 -1.68
CA VAL A 115 -4.76 -13.51 -1.59
C VAL A 115 -5.91 -12.53 -1.82
N HIS A 116 -6.28 -11.77 -0.80
CA HIS A 116 -7.34 -10.76 -0.93
C HIS A 116 -6.74 -9.41 -1.32
N LEU A 117 -7.33 -8.76 -2.31
CA LEU A 117 -6.90 -7.46 -2.79
C LEU A 117 -8.04 -6.44 -2.72
N ASN A 118 -7.67 -5.21 -2.40
CA ASN A 118 -8.44 -4.02 -2.74
C ASN A 118 -7.76 -3.32 -3.90
N VAL A 119 -8.51 -2.95 -4.93
CA VAL A 119 -7.99 -2.30 -6.14
C VAL A 119 -8.83 -1.07 -6.46
N GLU A 120 -8.15 0.02 -6.79
CA GLU A 120 -8.70 1.24 -7.34
C GLU A 120 -7.94 1.62 -8.61
N THR A 121 -8.66 2.00 -9.65
CA THR A 121 -8.10 2.55 -10.89
C THR A 121 -8.52 3.99 -11.02
N THR A 122 -7.66 4.82 -11.59
CA THR A 122 -7.95 6.23 -11.81
C THR A 122 -8.59 6.45 -13.18
N PRO A 123 -9.25 7.60 -13.44
CA PRO A 123 -9.73 7.95 -14.77
C PRO A 123 -8.60 8.03 -15.81
N GLU A 124 -7.38 8.39 -15.40
CA GLU A 124 -6.20 8.52 -16.26
C GLU A 124 -5.77 7.18 -16.89
N LEU A 125 -6.19 6.04 -16.33
CA LEU A 125 -6.01 4.72 -16.97
C LEU A 125 -6.65 4.67 -18.37
N ALA A 126 -7.65 5.51 -18.66
CA ALA A 126 -8.27 5.58 -19.98
C ALA A 126 -7.31 6.03 -21.10
N ASP A 127 -6.20 6.67 -20.75
CA ASP A 127 -5.19 7.18 -21.68
C ASP A 127 -4.07 6.16 -21.95
N ASP A 128 -4.07 5.00 -21.28
CA ASP A 128 -3.09 3.93 -21.48
C ASP A 128 -3.40 3.12 -22.76
N ASP A 129 -2.38 2.51 -23.36
CA ASP A 129 -2.52 1.65 -24.54
C ASP A 129 -3.46 0.46 -24.28
N PHE A 130 -3.46 0.01 -23.02
CA PHE A 130 -4.37 -0.99 -22.49
C PHE A 130 -5.16 -0.36 -21.33
N PRO A 131 -6.36 0.20 -21.57
CA PRO A 131 -7.10 0.97 -20.56
C PRO A 131 -7.85 0.06 -19.58
N TRP A 132 -7.15 -0.94 -19.03
CA TRP A 132 -7.62 -1.87 -18.02
C TRP A 132 -6.41 -2.52 -17.33
N ILE A 133 -6.61 -2.97 -16.09
CA ILE A 133 -5.63 -3.77 -15.36
C ILE A 133 -6.21 -5.14 -14.98
N SER A 134 -5.33 -6.10 -14.71
CA SER A 134 -5.70 -7.45 -14.30
C SER A 134 -4.72 -8.01 -13.28
N PHE A 135 -5.25 -8.85 -12.39
CA PHE A 135 -4.51 -9.49 -11.30
C PHE A 135 -4.79 -11.00 -11.29
N THR A 136 -5.01 -11.60 -12.46
CA THR A 136 -5.36 -13.03 -12.55
C THR A 136 -4.32 -13.90 -11.88
N GLN A 137 -4.68 -15.13 -11.50
CA GLN A 137 -3.74 -16.12 -10.96
C GLN A 137 -2.45 -16.31 -11.79
N TYR A 138 -2.46 -15.98 -13.09
CA TYR A 138 -1.30 -16.08 -13.98
C TYR A 138 -0.29 -14.93 -13.83
N ASP A 139 -0.69 -13.82 -13.20
CA ASP A 139 0.18 -12.68 -12.88
C ASP A 139 0.98 -12.93 -11.59
N TRP A 140 0.70 -14.03 -10.89
CA TRP A 140 1.31 -14.37 -9.62
C TRP A 140 2.35 -15.48 -9.75
N GLN A 141 3.33 -15.41 -8.86
CA GLN A 141 4.35 -16.42 -8.68
C GLN A 141 4.42 -16.77 -7.19
N ALA A 142 4.69 -18.04 -6.88
CA ALA A 142 4.89 -18.49 -5.50
C ALA A 142 6.30 -19.07 -5.34
N TYR A 143 6.88 -18.84 -4.17
CA TYR A 143 8.18 -19.34 -3.75
C TYR A 143 8.03 -19.94 -2.36
N ASP A 144 8.67 -21.07 -2.10
CA ASP A 144 8.72 -21.65 -0.75
C ASP A 144 9.66 -20.86 0.20
N ALA A 145 9.72 -21.28 1.46
CA ALA A 145 10.59 -20.68 2.49
C ALA A 145 12.09 -20.70 2.14
N ASP A 146 12.54 -21.65 1.30
CA ASP A 146 13.92 -21.73 0.81
C ASP A 146 14.15 -20.80 -0.40
N GLY A 147 13.11 -20.11 -0.87
CA GLY A 147 13.15 -19.21 -2.02
C GLY A 147 13.13 -19.92 -3.37
N LYS A 148 12.73 -21.20 -3.42
CA LYS A 148 12.57 -21.93 -4.67
C LYS A 148 11.21 -21.62 -5.28
N ARG A 149 11.23 -21.23 -6.55
CA ARG A 149 10.03 -20.91 -7.34
C ARG A 149 9.20 -22.16 -7.61
N LEU A 150 7.90 -22.07 -7.41
CA LEU A 150 6.93 -23.04 -7.89
C LEU A 150 6.70 -22.84 -9.40
N ASN A 151 6.72 -23.93 -10.17
CA ASN A 151 6.57 -23.85 -11.62
C ASN A 151 5.13 -23.53 -12.04
N ASP A 152 4.17 -24.11 -11.33
CA ASP A 152 2.75 -23.96 -11.59
C ASP A 152 2.03 -23.63 -10.26
N PRO A 153 1.86 -22.34 -9.94
CA PRO A 153 1.08 -21.91 -8.78
C PRO A 153 -0.42 -21.83 -9.07
N VAL A 154 -0.90 -22.31 -10.23
CA VAL A 154 -2.32 -22.23 -10.61
C VAL A 154 -3.05 -23.51 -10.24
N GLY A 155 -2.54 -24.67 -10.67
CA GLY A 155 -3.14 -25.99 -10.37
C GLY A 155 -4.68 -25.98 -10.45
N ASN A 156 -5.34 -26.42 -9.37
CA ASN A 156 -6.80 -26.44 -9.25
C ASN A 156 -7.41 -25.21 -8.56
N ALA A 157 -6.66 -24.12 -8.39
CA ALA A 157 -7.10 -22.93 -7.65
C ALA A 157 -8.42 -22.34 -8.15
N TRP A 158 -8.67 -22.42 -9.46
CA TRP A 158 -9.89 -21.96 -10.12
C TRP A 158 -11.17 -22.58 -9.56
N SER A 159 -11.07 -23.74 -8.91
CA SER A 159 -12.21 -24.49 -8.39
C SER A 159 -12.59 -24.09 -6.96
N CYS A 160 -11.76 -23.34 -6.23
CA CYS A 160 -11.95 -23.18 -4.78
C CYS A 160 -13.08 -22.19 -4.42
N LEU A 161 -12.99 -20.94 -4.85
CA LEU A 161 -13.94 -19.89 -4.44
C LEU A 161 -15.06 -19.69 -5.45
N ASP A 162 -16.20 -19.18 -5.00
CA ASP A 162 -17.26 -18.72 -5.89
C ASP A 162 -16.77 -17.53 -6.74
N SER A 163 -17.21 -17.47 -7.99
CA SER A 163 -16.81 -16.41 -8.93
C SER A 163 -17.15 -15.00 -8.45
N GLY A 164 -18.18 -14.82 -7.61
CA GLY A 164 -18.55 -13.53 -7.04
C GLY A 164 -17.62 -13.03 -5.92
N GLU A 165 -16.77 -13.91 -5.39
CA GLU A 165 -15.76 -13.57 -4.36
C GLU A 165 -14.40 -13.26 -5.00
N MET A 166 -14.19 -13.66 -6.25
CA MET A 166 -12.96 -13.43 -6.98
C MET A 166 -12.89 -12.00 -7.53
N LEU A 167 -11.66 -11.51 -7.72
CA LEU A 167 -11.45 -10.29 -8.50
C LEU A 167 -11.96 -10.48 -9.95
N PRO A 168 -12.56 -9.43 -10.55
CA PRO A 168 -12.83 -9.42 -11.98
C PRO A 168 -11.56 -9.62 -12.79
N SER A 169 -11.69 -10.30 -13.94
CA SER A 169 -10.55 -10.54 -14.84
C SER A 169 -10.00 -9.25 -15.48
N GLN A 170 -10.80 -8.19 -15.55
CA GLN A 170 -10.40 -6.87 -16.03
C GLN A 170 -11.07 -5.78 -15.20
N ILE A 171 -10.29 -4.77 -14.84
CA ILE A 171 -10.73 -3.60 -14.09
C ILE A 171 -10.42 -2.37 -14.97
N GLY A 172 -11.47 -1.71 -15.46
CA GLY A 172 -11.37 -0.55 -16.34
C GLY A 172 -11.20 0.76 -15.57
N PRO A 173 -11.10 1.91 -16.26
CA PRO A 173 -10.77 3.19 -15.64
C PRO A 173 -11.81 3.67 -14.63
N GLY A 174 -11.35 4.26 -13.53
CA GLY A 174 -12.22 4.84 -12.50
C GLY A 174 -13.04 3.82 -11.71
N GLN A 175 -12.61 2.56 -11.66
CA GLN A 175 -13.29 1.48 -10.94
C GLN A 175 -12.63 1.17 -9.60
N SER A 176 -13.44 0.75 -8.63
CA SER A 176 -12.99 0.18 -7.36
C SER A 176 -13.61 -1.19 -7.17
N VAL A 177 -12.79 -2.18 -6.86
CA VAL A 177 -13.19 -3.57 -6.62
C VAL A 177 -12.38 -4.18 -5.48
N SER A 178 -12.94 -5.22 -4.87
CA SER A 178 -12.25 -6.04 -3.88
C SER A 178 -12.58 -7.50 -4.14
N GLY A 179 -11.63 -8.39 -3.89
CA GLY A 179 -11.86 -9.82 -4.05
C GLY A 179 -10.60 -10.63 -3.91
N TRP A 180 -10.77 -11.93 -4.09
CA TRP A 180 -9.71 -12.91 -3.93
C TRP A 180 -9.08 -13.29 -5.26
N ILE A 181 -7.80 -13.63 -5.18
CA ILE A 181 -7.12 -14.54 -6.09
C ILE A 181 -6.77 -15.79 -5.29
N VAL A 182 -6.92 -16.96 -5.89
CA VAL A 182 -6.49 -18.22 -5.29
C VAL A 182 -5.33 -18.76 -6.11
N LEU A 183 -4.31 -19.25 -5.41
CA LEU A 183 -3.21 -20.01 -5.96
C LEU A 183 -3.22 -21.42 -5.37
N ASP A 184 -2.58 -22.35 -6.05
CA ASP A 184 -2.36 -23.73 -5.62
C ASP A 184 -0.87 -23.92 -5.38
N VAL A 185 -0.46 -23.93 -4.11
CA VAL A 185 0.94 -23.83 -3.69
C VAL A 185 1.41 -25.09 -2.97
N ALA A 186 2.73 -25.32 -3.03
CA ALA A 186 3.36 -26.49 -2.42
C ALA A 186 3.80 -26.27 -0.96
N ALA A 187 3.72 -25.04 -0.46
CA ALA A 187 4.24 -24.66 0.85
C ALA A 187 3.24 -23.77 1.59
N THR A 188 3.21 -23.91 2.93
CA THR A 188 2.37 -23.11 3.84
C THR A 188 3.04 -21.83 4.31
N GLU A 189 4.30 -21.62 3.95
CA GLU A 189 5.07 -20.42 4.21
C GLU A 189 5.98 -20.13 3.03
N GLY A 190 6.18 -18.85 2.72
CA GLY A 190 6.98 -18.46 1.55
C GLY A 190 6.82 -17.01 1.13
N ILE A 191 7.03 -16.78 -0.16
CA ILE A 191 6.86 -15.46 -0.79
C ILE A 191 5.91 -15.59 -1.98
N VAL A 192 4.91 -14.72 -2.05
CA VAL A 192 4.07 -14.55 -3.22
C VAL A 192 4.45 -13.25 -3.93
N VAL A 193 4.57 -13.30 -5.25
CA VAL A 193 4.98 -12.17 -6.10
C VAL A 193 3.89 -11.88 -7.10
N LEU A 194 3.42 -10.63 -7.14
CA LEU A 194 2.65 -10.11 -8.26
C LEU A 194 3.62 -9.43 -9.23
N ALA A 195 3.69 -9.93 -10.46
CA ALA A 195 4.47 -9.31 -11.53
C ALA A 195 3.56 -9.10 -12.74
N MET A 196 3.19 -7.84 -13.00
CA MET A 196 2.29 -7.52 -14.11
C MET A 196 2.94 -7.85 -15.46
N GLY A 197 2.11 -8.26 -16.42
CA GLY A 197 2.52 -8.64 -17.76
C GLY A 197 3.55 -7.69 -18.38
N GLY A 198 4.69 -8.25 -18.80
CA GLY A 198 5.78 -7.49 -19.42
C GLY A 198 6.86 -6.97 -18.45
N SER A 199 6.63 -7.02 -17.14
CA SER A 199 7.64 -6.62 -16.15
C SER A 199 8.34 -7.83 -15.52
N PRO A 200 9.69 -7.86 -15.47
CA PRO A 200 10.43 -8.93 -14.79
C PRO A 200 10.34 -8.86 -13.26
N THR A 201 9.88 -7.72 -12.72
CA THR A 201 9.80 -7.43 -11.29
C THR A 201 8.43 -6.83 -10.96
N GLY A 202 7.99 -6.96 -9.72
CA GLY A 202 6.76 -6.33 -9.24
C GLY A 202 6.77 -6.14 -7.74
N TRP A 203 5.78 -6.71 -7.06
CA TRP A 203 5.60 -6.59 -5.62
C TRP A 203 5.61 -7.97 -4.98
N GLU A 204 6.18 -8.08 -3.78
CA GLU A 204 6.24 -9.35 -3.07
C GLU A 204 5.82 -9.22 -1.60
N TRP A 205 5.15 -10.26 -1.12
CA TRP A 205 4.67 -10.41 0.26
C TRP A 205 5.10 -11.76 0.80
N SER A 206 5.47 -11.80 2.07
CA SER A 206 5.57 -13.05 2.82
C SER A 206 4.18 -13.59 3.15
N TYR A 207 4.05 -14.91 3.12
CA TYR A 207 2.87 -15.61 3.61
C TYR A 207 3.28 -16.81 4.46
#